data_AF-A0A2S9FRI2-F1
#
_entry.id   AF-A0A2S9FRI2-F1
#
_cell.length_a   1.000
_cell.length_b   1.000
_cell.length_c   1.000
_cell.angle_alpha   90.00
_cell.angle_beta   90.00
_cell.angle_gamma   90.00
#
_symmetry.space_group_name_H-M   'P 1'
#
loop_
_entity.id
_entity.type
_entity.pdbx_description
1 polymer ?
#
loop_
_entity_poly.entity_id
_entity_poly.type
_entity_poly.pdbx_seq_one_letter_code
_entity_poly.pdbx_strand_id
1 'polypeptide(L)'
;TGNVCLVTLGMNLFSRGVDPQIDFSNIDEIRRTVEYCNQLGVHERHPYGGDLVYTAFSGSHQDAINKGLDAMKFDADAADKDVDDILWQVPYLPI
;
A
#
# COMPACT_ATOMS: atom_id res chain seq x y z
N THR A 1 20.78 -8.35 10.37
CA THR A 1 19.95 -7.24 10.92
C THR A 1 19.80 -6.11 9.92
N GLY A 2 20.80 -5.89 9.05
CA GLY A 2 20.68 -4.98 7.91
C GLY A 2 20.72 -3.51 8.31
N ASN A 3 20.70 -2.63 7.31
CA ASN A 3 20.44 -1.20 7.52
C ASN A 3 18.94 -0.96 7.68
N VAL A 4 18.57 0.25 8.09
CA VAL A 4 17.18 0.71 8.03
C VAL A 4 16.64 0.64 6.60
N CYS A 5 15.39 0.20 6.43
CA CYS A 5 14.75 0.13 5.12
C CYS A 5 14.21 1.49 4.69
N LEU A 6 14.76 2.06 3.60
CA LEU A 6 14.31 3.34 3.07
C LEU A 6 12.89 3.28 2.48
N VAL A 7 12.47 2.14 1.93
CA VAL A 7 11.09 1.94 1.45
C VAL A 7 10.12 2.05 2.63
N THR A 8 10.40 1.40 3.75
CA THR A 8 9.54 1.48 4.94
C THR A 8 9.48 2.91 5.49
N LEU A 9 10.60 3.61 5.58
CA LEU A 9 10.61 5.00 6.06
C LEU A 9 9.82 5.94 5.13
N GLY A 10 10.07 5.85 3.82
CA GLY A 10 9.39 6.68 2.82
C GLY A 10 7.88 6.44 2.78
N MET A 11 7.46 5.18 2.73
CA MET A 11 6.03 4.83 2.70
C MET A 11 5.31 5.13 4.03
N ASN A 12 6.03 5.13 5.15
CA ASN A 12 5.48 5.61 6.43
C ASN A 12 5.17 7.11 6.41
N LEU A 13 5.97 7.93 5.71
CA LEU A 13 5.68 9.35 5.50
C LEU A 13 4.46 9.50 4.58
N PHE A 14 4.50 8.83 3.42
CA PHE A 14 3.43 8.88 2.41
C PHE A 14 2.06 8.52 3.00
N SER A 15 1.96 7.38 3.69
CA SER A 15 0.69 6.91 4.27
C SER A 15 0.08 7.90 5.28
N ARG A 16 0.88 8.81 5.84
CA ARG A 16 0.46 9.83 6.81
C ARG A 16 0.40 11.24 6.21
N GLY A 17 0.40 11.36 4.88
CA GLY A 17 0.21 12.62 4.18
C GLY A 17 1.45 13.50 4.11
N VAL A 18 2.64 12.94 4.32
CA VAL A 18 3.92 13.64 4.15
C VAL A 18 4.61 13.11 2.89
N ASP A 19 4.92 13.99 1.94
CA ASP A 19 5.66 13.63 0.73
C ASP A 19 7.08 13.13 1.08
N PRO A 20 7.44 11.86 0.76
CA PRO A 20 8.77 11.33 1.02
C PRO A 20 9.85 11.86 0.07
N GLN A 21 9.49 12.64 -0.96
CA GLN A 21 10.38 13.17 -2.00
C GLN A 21 11.13 12.10 -2.80
N ILE A 22 10.63 10.87 -2.76
CA ILE A 22 11.12 9.69 -3.47
C ILE A 22 9.92 9.00 -4.09
N ASP A 23 10.05 8.58 -5.34
CA ASP A 23 8.99 7.89 -6.06
C ASP A 23 8.93 6.41 -5.66
N PHE A 24 7.78 6.00 -5.12
CA PHE A 24 7.46 4.60 -4.76
C PHE A 24 6.24 4.07 -5.53
N SER A 25 5.80 4.75 -6.60
CA SER A 25 4.59 4.41 -7.36
C SER A 25 4.62 2.98 -7.94
N ASN A 26 5.81 2.45 -8.27
CA ASN A 26 6.00 1.09 -8.75
C ASN A 26 6.87 0.24 -7.81
N ILE A 27 6.33 -0.12 -6.65
CA ILE A 27 7.05 -0.90 -5.63
C ILE A 27 7.47 -2.29 -6.12
N ASP A 28 6.74 -2.86 -7.08
CA ASP A 28 7.08 -4.15 -7.69
C ASP A 28 8.36 -4.07 -8.53
N GLU A 29 8.55 -3.01 -9.30
CA GLU A 29 9.79 -2.78 -10.05
C GLU A 29 10.97 -2.53 -9.12
N ILE A 30 10.76 -1.77 -8.04
CA ILE A 30 11.77 -1.53 -7.00
C ILE A 30 12.18 -2.88 -6.39
N ARG A 31 11.21 -3.70 -5.97
CA ARG A 31 11.47 -5.03 -5.41
C ARG A 31 12.25 -5.92 -6.39
N ARG A 32 11.78 -6.07 -7.63
CA ARG A 32 12.44 -6.93 -8.63
C ARG A 32 13.88 -6.51 -8.87
N THR A 33 14.12 -5.20 -8.98
CA THR A 33 15.46 -4.64 -9.14
C THR A 33 16.34 -4.91 -7.92
N VAL A 34 15.81 -4.72 -6.70
CA VAL A 34 16.52 -4.99 -5.45
C VAL A 34 16.88 -6.47 -5.30
N GLU A 35 15.94 -7.37 -5.58
CA GLU A 35 16.17 -8.83 -5.55
C GLU A 35 17.20 -9.27 -6.59
N TYR A 36 17.14 -8.70 -7.80
CA TYR A 36 18.15 -8.93 -8.84
C TYR A 36 19.54 -8.44 -8.42
N CYS A 37 19.67 -7.23 -7.88
CA CYS A 37 20.97 -6.68 -7.48
C CYS A 37 21.58 -7.43 -6.28
N ASN A 38 20.75 -7.79 -5.29
CA ASN A 38 21.23 -8.37 -4.05
C ASN A 38 21.27 -9.90 -4.06
N GLN A 39 20.60 -10.54 -5.03
CA GLN A 39 20.39 -12.00 -5.07
C GLN A 39 19.77 -12.55 -3.78
N LEU A 40 18.92 -11.73 -3.14
CA LEU A 40 18.23 -12.02 -1.89
C LEU A 40 16.77 -11.60 -2.04
N GLY A 41 15.85 -12.51 -1.73
CA GLY A 41 14.41 -12.24 -1.79
C GLY A 41 13.96 -11.24 -0.73
N VAL A 42 12.97 -10.41 -1.07
CA VAL A 42 12.24 -9.60 -0.10
C VAL A 42 11.24 -10.51 0.62
N HIS A 43 11.27 -10.49 1.95
CA HIS A 43 10.39 -11.34 2.77
C HIS A 43 8.91 -11.06 2.50
N GLU A 44 8.05 -12.08 2.54
CA GLU A 44 6.63 -12.02 2.17
C GLU A 44 5.82 -11.05 3.05
N ARG A 45 6.33 -10.76 4.26
CA ARG A 45 5.76 -9.81 5.22
C ARG A 45 6.53 -8.49 5.32
N HIS A 46 7.46 -8.22 4.41
CA HIS A 46 8.19 -6.95 4.41
C HIS A 46 7.21 -5.80 4.17
N PRO A 47 7.17 -4.76 5.02
CA PRO A 47 6.20 -3.67 4.87
C PRO A 47 6.18 -3.08 3.46
N TYR A 48 4.97 -2.92 2.91
CA TYR A 48 4.68 -2.38 1.56
C TYR A 48 5.14 -3.26 0.38
N GLY A 49 6.31 -3.89 0.43
CA GLY A 49 6.87 -4.65 -0.70
C GLY A 49 6.72 -6.18 -0.64
N GLY A 50 6.24 -6.74 0.48
CA GLY A 50 6.10 -8.19 0.65
C GLY A 50 4.81 -8.74 0.02
N ASP A 51 4.87 -9.97 -0.49
CA ASP A 51 3.74 -10.61 -1.23
C ASP A 51 2.40 -10.63 -0.47
N LEU A 52 2.42 -10.67 0.86
CA LEU A 52 1.22 -10.87 1.66
C LEU A 52 0.66 -9.59 2.29
N VAL A 53 1.29 -8.43 2.08
CA VAL A 53 0.94 -7.21 2.82
C VAL A 53 -0.38 -6.57 2.39
N TYR A 54 -0.86 -6.88 1.18
CA TYR A 54 -2.17 -6.45 0.66
C TYR A 54 -3.20 -7.60 0.60
N THR A 55 -2.92 -8.73 1.27
CA THR A 55 -3.79 -9.91 1.22
C THR A 55 -4.60 -10.06 2.50
N ALA A 56 -5.92 -10.20 2.35
CA ALA A 56 -6.84 -10.55 3.43
C ALA A 56 -7.33 -12.00 3.29
N PHE A 57 -6.97 -12.87 4.24
CA PHE A 57 -7.43 -14.26 4.27
C PHE A 57 -8.72 -14.47 5.09
N SER A 58 -9.06 -13.50 5.95
CA SER A 58 -10.28 -13.56 6.75
C SER A 58 -11.48 -13.05 5.95
N GLY A 59 -12.55 -13.85 5.89
CA GLY A 59 -13.80 -13.43 5.26
C GLY A 59 -14.41 -12.18 5.89
N SER A 60 -14.26 -12.00 7.21
CA SER A 60 -14.72 -10.77 7.88
C SER A 60 -13.91 -9.54 7.47
N HIS A 61 -12.61 -9.70 7.20
CA HIS A 61 -11.78 -8.59 6.70
C HIS A 61 -12.13 -8.28 5.24
N GLN A 62 -12.35 -9.30 4.41
CA GLN A 62 -12.77 -9.11 3.02
C GLN A 62 -14.11 -8.37 2.91
N ASP A 63 -15.11 -8.73 3.73
CA ASP A 63 -16.39 -8.04 3.80
C ASP A 63 -16.23 -6.56 4.20
N ALA A 64 -15.41 -6.28 5.21
CA ALA A 64 -15.14 -4.91 5.65
C ALA A 64 -14.38 -4.09 4.59
N ILE A 65 -13.43 -4.70 3.88
CA ILE A 65 -12.71 -4.07 2.76
C ILE A 65 -13.71 -3.68 1.66
N ASN A 66 -14.58 -4.61 1.25
CA ASN A 66 -15.60 -4.35 0.22
C ASN A 66 -16.51 -3.18 0.62
N LYS A 67 -16.98 -3.16 1.88
CA LYS A 67 -17.81 -2.06 2.39
C LYS A 67 -17.08 -0.71 2.35
N GLY A 68 -15.79 -0.67 2.68
CA GLY A 68 -14.98 0.54 2.59
C GLY A 68 -14.85 1.05 1.15
N LEU A 69 -14.55 0.14 0.21
CA LEU A 69 -14.42 0.47 -1.22
C LEU A 69 -15.75 0.94 -1.83
N ASP A 70 -16.87 0.30 -1.48
CA ASP A 70 -18.18 0.67 -2.00
C ASP A 70 -18.64 2.03 -1.45
N ALA A 71 -18.35 2.32 -0.18
CA ALA A 71 -18.61 3.63 0.41
C ALA A 71 -17.77 4.73 -0.27
N MET A 72 -16.48 4.46 -0.54
CA MET A 72 -15.61 5.39 -1.28
C MET A 72 -16.15 5.71 -2.67
N LYS A 73 -16.62 4.71 -3.43
CA LYS A 73 -17.23 4.96 -4.76
C LYS A 73 -18.46 5.85 -4.66
N PHE A 74 -19.34 5.58 -3.69
CA PHE A 74 -20.51 6.41 -3.45
C PHE A 74 -20.14 7.87 -3.15
N ASP A 75 -19.15 8.08 -2.28
CA ASP A 75 -18.69 9.42 -1.91
C ASP A 75 -18.01 10.15 -3.10
N ALA A 76 -17.28 9.42 -3.95
CA ALA A 76 -16.68 9.95 -5.16
C ALA A 76 -17.73 10.40 -6.19
N ASP A 77 -18.74 9.54 -6.46
CA ASP A 77 -19.86 9.83 -7.35
C ASP A 77 -20.66 11.06 -6.85
N ALA A 78 -20.92 11.14 -5.54
CA ALA A 78 -21.63 12.26 -4.93
C ALA A 78 -20.84 13.59 -5.02
N ALA A 79 -19.51 13.51 -5.12
CA ALA A 79 -18.61 14.66 -5.20
C ALA A 79 -18.17 15.01 -6.63
N ASP A 80 -18.62 14.25 -7.66
CA ASP A 80 -18.16 14.37 -9.06
C ASP A 80 -16.62 14.29 -9.18
N LYS A 81 -16.02 13.29 -8.51
CA LYS A 81 -14.57 13.04 -8.49
C LYS A 81 -14.23 11.61 -8.87
N ASP A 82 -12.99 11.38 -9.28
CA ASP A 82 -12.44 10.03 -9.37
C ASP A 82 -12.30 9.44 -7.95
N VAL A 83 -12.54 8.12 -7.82
CA VAL A 83 -12.37 7.40 -6.55
C VAL A 83 -10.91 7.38 -6.10
N ASP A 84 -9.97 7.49 -7.05
CA ASP A 84 -8.53 7.53 -6.77
C ASP A 84 -8.08 8.89 -6.18
N ASP A 85 -8.90 9.94 -6.31
CA ASP A 85 -8.61 11.30 -5.85
C ASP A 85 -9.26 11.65 -4.50
N ILE A 86 -10.05 10.75 -3.92
CA ILE A 86 -10.67 10.94 -2.60
C ILE A 86 -9.84 10.30 -1.48
N LEU A 87 -10.13 10.68 -0.24
CA LEU A 87 -9.42 10.16 0.92
C LEU A 87 -9.62 8.64 1.03
N TRP A 88 -8.52 7.90 1.10
CA TRP A 88 -8.53 6.47 1.37
C TRP A 88 -9.15 6.14 2.74
N GLN A 89 -10.20 5.32 2.75
CA GLN A 89 -10.98 4.96 3.95
C GLN A 89 -11.33 3.47 4.01
N VAL A 90 -10.42 2.59 3.59
CA VAL A 90 -10.67 1.14 3.57
C VAL A 90 -10.16 0.47 4.86
N PRO A 91 -10.99 -0.28 5.59
CA PRO A 91 -10.55 -1.04 6.76
C PRO A 91 -9.43 -2.04 6.42
N TYR A 92 -8.46 -2.20 7.33
CA TYR A 92 -7.34 -3.14 7.24
C TYR A 92 -6.28 -2.85 6.16
N LEU A 93 -6.54 -1.95 5.21
CA LEU A 93 -5.59 -1.52 4.18
C LEU A 93 -5.10 -0.10 4.49
N PRO A 94 -3.82 0.12 4.81
CA PRO A 94 -3.34 1.43 5.27
C PRO A 94 -3.14 2.48 4.16
N ILE A 95 -3.05 2.03 2.90
CA ILE A 95 -2.90 2.78 1.66
C ILE A 95 -3.59 2.02 0.53
#